data_AF-A0A0R0BYC7-F1
#
_entry.id   AF-A0A0R0BYC7-F1
#
_cell.length_a   1.000
_cell.length_b   1.000
_cell.length_c   1.000
_cell.angle_alpha   90.00
_cell.angle_beta   90.00
_cell.angle_gamma   90.00
#
_symmetry.space_group_name_H-M   'P 1'
#
loop_
_entity.id
_entity.type
_entity.pdbx_description
1 polymer ?
#
loop_
_entity_poly.entity_id
_entity_poly.type
_entity_poly.pdbx_seq_one_letter_code
_entity_poly.pdbx_strand_id
1 'polypeptide(L)'
;MSTPADLSNARIFDCAEAAVSDLSQTSSSWPKITLRDESKGVLESGDYPADDKTGFRMRLERINAGTGIRVHLKGAGAYYVDLGVQKAIDDLTRKVDECIKAD
;
A
#
# COMPACT_ATOMS: atom_id res chain seq x y z
N MET A 1 5.68 1.36 9.24
CA MET A 1 6.09 0.16 9.98
C MET A 1 7.59 -0.08 9.80
N SER A 2 8.23 -0.77 10.74
CA SER A 2 9.63 -1.18 10.61
C SER A 2 9.74 -2.39 9.68
N THR A 3 10.85 -2.48 8.96
CA THR A 3 11.17 -3.61 8.08
C THR A 3 12.64 -4.00 8.28
N PRO A 4 13.03 -5.27 8.10
CA PRO A 4 14.44 -5.66 8.08
C PRO A 4 15.24 -4.80 7.09
N ALA A 5 16.45 -4.40 7.48
CA ALA A 5 17.26 -3.47 6.70
C ALA A 5 17.77 -4.08 5.38
N ASP A 6 17.94 -5.40 5.37
CA ASP A 6 18.39 -6.23 4.25
C ASP A 6 17.25 -6.62 3.29
N LEU A 7 16.00 -6.35 3.65
CA LEU A 7 14.86 -6.67 2.81
C LEU A 7 14.85 -5.79 1.54
N SER A 8 14.86 -6.43 0.38
CA SER A 8 14.85 -5.75 -0.91
C SER A 8 13.55 -4.99 -1.17
N ASN A 9 13.61 -3.93 -1.97
CA ASN A 9 12.41 -3.21 -2.42
C ASN A 9 11.48 -4.14 -3.19
N ALA A 10 12.02 -5.00 -4.05
CA ALA A 10 11.26 -6.01 -4.78
C ALA A 10 10.41 -6.88 -3.83
N ARG A 11 11.02 -7.42 -2.77
CA ARG A 11 10.30 -8.30 -1.83
C ARG A 11 9.17 -7.59 -1.10
N ILE A 12 9.42 -6.37 -0.64
CA ILE A 12 8.40 -5.53 0.00
C ILE A 12 7.26 -5.25 -0.98
N PHE A 13 7.59 -4.94 -2.23
CA PHE A 13 6.60 -4.63 -3.25
C PHE A 13 5.78 -5.86 -3.58
N ASP A 14 6.39 -7.03 -3.77
CA ASP A 14 5.66 -8.28 -4.02
C ASP A 14 4.64 -8.56 -2.90
N CYS A 15 5.02 -8.31 -1.64
CA CYS A 15 4.09 -8.40 -0.51
C CYS A 15 2.96 -7.36 -0.56
N ALA A 16 3.27 -6.12 -0.91
CA ALA A 16 2.28 -5.06 -1.07
C ALA A 16 1.31 -5.32 -2.23
N GLU A 17 1.81 -5.79 -3.37
CA GLU A 17 0.98 -6.15 -4.53
C GLU A 17 0.08 -7.34 -4.23
N ALA A 18 0.61 -8.38 -3.56
CA ALA A 18 -0.19 -9.51 -3.12
C ALA A 18 -1.28 -9.09 -2.14
N ALA A 19 -0.97 -8.21 -1.17
CA ALA A 19 -1.94 -7.69 -0.22
C ALA A 19 -3.04 -6.87 -0.89
N VAL A 20 -2.68 -5.97 -1.82
CA VAL A 20 -3.66 -5.17 -2.60
C VAL A 20 -4.52 -6.09 -3.46
N SER A 21 -3.91 -7.10 -4.11
CA SER A 21 -4.63 -8.08 -4.92
C SER A 21 -5.67 -8.84 -4.10
N ASP A 22 -5.29 -9.35 -2.92
CA ASP A 22 -6.21 -10.03 -2.01
C ASP A 22 -7.35 -9.12 -1.51
N LEU A 23 -7.02 -7.90 -1.09
CA LEU A 23 -8.02 -6.92 -0.67
C LEU A 23 -8.98 -6.53 -1.80
N SER A 24 -8.49 -6.48 -3.04
CA SER A 24 -9.32 -6.17 -4.21
C SER A 24 -10.38 -7.24 -4.52
N GLN A 25 -10.18 -8.48 -4.05
CA GLN A 25 -11.18 -9.55 -4.18
C GLN A 25 -12.42 -9.31 -3.30
N THR A 26 -12.24 -8.60 -2.18
CA THR A 26 -13.31 -8.31 -1.21
C THR A 26 -13.87 -6.89 -1.33
N SER A 27 -13.12 -5.98 -1.95
CA SER A 27 -13.52 -4.60 -2.14
C SER A 27 -13.00 -4.06 -3.48
N SER A 28 -13.93 -3.69 -4.37
CA SER A 28 -13.62 -3.06 -5.67
C SER A 28 -13.00 -1.66 -5.54
N SER A 29 -12.91 -1.14 -4.33
CA SER A 29 -12.28 0.15 -4.00
C SER A 29 -10.77 0.14 -4.16
N TRP A 30 -10.13 -1.03 -4.17
CA TRP A 30 -8.68 -1.17 -4.33
C TRP A 30 -8.27 -1.15 -5.81
N PRO A 31 -7.52 -0.15 -6.26
CA PRO A 31 -7.08 -0.08 -7.65
C PRO A 31 -5.84 -0.95 -7.89
N LYS A 32 -5.55 -1.20 -9.16
CA LYS A 32 -4.32 -1.85 -9.60
C LYS A 32 -3.10 -0.98 -9.32
N ILE A 33 -1.95 -1.64 -9.22
CA ILE A 33 -0.63 -0.99 -9.17
C ILE A 33 -0.37 -0.26 -10.49
N THR A 34 0.12 0.97 -10.39
CA THR A 34 0.35 1.88 -11.53
C THR A 34 1.79 2.38 -11.60
N LEU A 35 2.51 2.38 -10.48
CA LEU A 35 3.93 2.70 -10.41
C LEU A 35 4.65 1.69 -9.53
N ARG A 36 5.75 1.14 -10.04
CA ARG A 36 6.72 0.32 -9.29
C ARG A 36 8.12 0.85 -9.56
N ASP A 37 8.65 1.65 -8.63
CA ASP A 37 10.00 2.24 -8.69
C ASP A 37 10.86 1.68 -7.56
N GLU A 38 11.48 0.53 -7.81
CA GLU A 38 12.35 -0.15 -6.86
C GLU A 38 13.63 0.64 -6.56
N SER A 39 14.05 1.53 -7.47
CA SER A 39 15.25 2.35 -7.25
C SER A 39 14.99 3.45 -6.20
N LYS A 40 13.78 4.00 -6.18
CA LYS A 40 13.34 5.01 -5.21
C LYS A 40 12.62 4.42 -4.00
N GLY A 41 12.32 3.13 -4.02
CA GLY A 41 11.54 2.48 -2.97
C GLY A 41 10.11 2.99 -2.92
N VAL A 42 9.52 3.32 -4.07
CA VAL A 42 8.13 3.80 -4.19
C VAL A 42 7.26 2.81 -4.98
N LEU A 43 6.08 2.51 -4.44
CA LEU A 43 5.03 1.72 -5.10
C LEU A 43 3.70 2.49 -4.99
N GLU A 44 2.99 2.68 -6.10
CA GLU A 44 1.69 3.36 -6.12
C GLU A 44 0.60 2.54 -6.79
N SER A 45 -0.64 2.79 -6.38
CA SER A 45 -1.84 2.22 -7.00
C SER A 45 -2.82 3.30 -7.42
N GLY A 46 -3.53 3.04 -8.52
CA GLY A 46 -4.43 4.00 -9.14
C GLY A 46 -3.71 5.29 -9.57
N ASP A 47 -4.47 6.38 -9.68
CA ASP A 47 -3.92 7.71 -9.94
C ASP A 47 -3.68 8.42 -8.59
N TYR A 48 -2.58 8.06 -7.91
CA TYR A 48 -2.26 8.56 -6.57
C TYR A 48 -2.14 10.09 -6.44
N PRO A 49 -1.58 10.82 -7.42
CA PRO A 49 -1.52 12.28 -7.37
C PRO A 49 -2.89 12.93 -7.33
N ALA A 50 -3.91 12.34 -7.98
CA ALA A 50 -5.24 12.92 -8.03
C ALA A 50 -5.94 12.88 -6.66
N ASP A 51 -6.65 13.95 -6.32
CA ASP A 51 -7.40 14.06 -5.05
C ASP A 51 -8.90 13.76 -5.23
N ASP A 52 -9.44 13.91 -6.44
CA ASP A 52 -10.86 13.85 -6.80
C ASP A 52 -11.32 12.51 -7.42
N LYS A 53 -10.57 11.42 -7.21
CA LYS A 53 -10.92 10.09 -7.75
C LYS A 53 -11.68 9.25 -6.73
N THR A 54 -12.81 8.69 -7.16
CA THR A 54 -13.54 7.70 -6.37
C THR A 54 -12.71 6.43 -6.19
N GLY A 55 -12.70 5.88 -4.97
CA GLY A 55 -11.91 4.69 -4.62
C GLY A 55 -10.66 5.02 -3.81
N PHE A 56 -9.90 3.96 -3.48
CA PHE A 56 -8.62 4.09 -2.83
C PHE A 56 -7.51 4.42 -3.83
N ARG A 57 -6.46 5.10 -3.36
CA ARG A 57 -5.17 5.25 -4.04
C ARG A 57 -4.08 5.10 -2.99
N MET A 58 -3.16 4.19 -3.23
CA MET A 58 -2.11 3.86 -2.28
C MET A 58 -0.78 4.43 -2.75
N ARG A 59 0.05 4.84 -1.80
CA ARG A 59 1.49 4.99 -1.98
C ARG A 59 2.23 4.35 -0.83
N LEU A 60 3.16 3.46 -1.15
CA LEU A 60 4.10 2.87 -0.23
C LEU A 60 5.49 3.44 -0.53
N GLU A 61 6.21 3.85 0.50
CA GLU A 61 7.54 4.43 0.39
C GLU A 61 8.51 3.81 1.40
N ARG A 62 9.75 3.53 1.00
CA ARG A 62 10.84 3.27 1.94
C ARG A 62 11.17 4.55 2.70
N ILE A 63 11.32 4.40 4.02
CA ILE A 63 11.71 5.47 4.94
C ILE A 63 12.88 5.01 5.82
N ASN A 64 13.39 5.91 6.67
CA ASN A 64 14.41 5.59 7.68
C ASN A 64 15.65 4.89 7.11
N ALA A 65 16.18 5.40 6.00
CA ALA A 65 17.31 4.82 5.27
C ALA A 65 17.13 3.33 4.92
N GLY A 66 15.90 2.90 4.65
CA GLY A 66 15.56 1.53 4.28
C GLY A 66 15.05 0.65 5.42
N THR A 67 15.08 1.11 6.68
CA THR A 67 14.66 0.30 7.84
C THR A 67 13.14 0.35 8.12
N GLY A 68 12.37 0.98 7.24
CA GLY A 68 10.93 0.95 7.35
C GLY A 68 10.22 1.31 6.05
N ILE A 69 8.90 1.15 6.09
CA ILE A 69 7.99 1.63 5.06
C ILE A 69 6.93 2.55 5.66
N ARG A 70 6.47 3.50 4.86
CA ARG A 70 5.28 4.30 5.11
C ARG A 70 4.24 3.96 4.06
N VAL A 71 3.01 3.78 4.49
CA VAL A 71 1.86 3.56 3.62
C VAL A 71 0.92 4.75 3.77
N HIS A 72 0.59 5.38 2.66
CA HIS A 72 -0.41 6.43 2.54
C HIS A 72 -1.57 5.92 1.70
N LEU A 73 -2.79 6.18 2.15
CA LEU A 73 -4.00 5.85 1.41
C LEU A 73 -4.85 7.10 1.28
N LYS A 74 -5.21 7.46 0.05
CA LYS A 74 -6.22 8.47 -0.25
C LYS A 74 -7.53 7.75 -0.60
N GLY A 75 -8.64 8.16 -0.02
CA GLY A 75 -9.99 7.68 -0.37
C GLY A 75 -10.92 8.85 -0.64
N ALA A 76 -11.76 8.76 -1.67
CA ALA A 76 -12.82 9.74 -1.91
C ALA A 76 -14.11 9.07 -2.42
N GLY A 77 -15.27 9.63 -2.05
CA GLY A 77 -16.61 9.14 -2.41
C GLY A 77 -17.56 9.04 -1.21
N ALA A 78 -18.86 8.84 -1.48
CA ALA A 78 -19.95 8.93 -0.50
C ALA A 78 -19.86 7.98 0.72
N TYR A 79 -18.98 6.98 0.69
CA TYR A 79 -18.78 6.00 1.75
C TYR A 79 -17.38 6.04 2.38
N TYR A 80 -16.52 7.00 2.00
CA TYR A 80 -15.16 7.14 2.54
C TYR A 80 -15.08 8.21 3.63
N VAL A 81 -16.07 8.22 4.53
CA VAL A 81 -16.02 9.03 5.76
C VAL A 81 -14.98 8.37 6.67
N ASP A 82 -13.74 8.88 6.65
CA ASP A 82 -12.51 8.59 7.44
C ASP A 82 -12.28 7.16 8.00
N LEU A 83 -13.24 6.55 8.67
CA LEU A 83 -13.21 5.18 9.21
C LEU A 83 -12.91 4.12 8.13
N GLY A 84 -13.39 4.30 6.90
CA GLY A 84 -13.12 3.36 5.80
C GLY A 84 -11.67 3.39 5.31
N VAL A 85 -11.03 4.57 5.32
CA VAL A 85 -9.62 4.75 4.91
C VAL A 85 -8.70 4.21 5.98
N GLN A 86 -8.97 4.51 7.25
CA GLN A 86 -8.14 4.01 8.35
C GLN A 86 -8.17 2.49 8.42
N LYS A 87 -9.36 1.87 8.37
CA LYS A 87 -9.47 0.41 8.35
C LYS A 87 -8.73 -0.21 7.16
N ALA A 88 -8.84 0.39 5.98
CA ALA A 88 -8.13 -0.07 4.79
C ALA A 88 -6.60 0.03 4.91
N ILE A 89 -6.08 1.09 5.54
CA ILE A 89 -4.65 1.22 5.88
C ILE A 89 -4.23 0.12 6.86
N ASP A 90 -5.03 -0.14 7.90
CA ASP A 90 -4.72 -1.13 8.92
C ASP A 90 -4.70 -2.54 8.34
N ASP A 91 -5.72 -2.88 7.53
CA ASP A 91 -5.84 -4.17 6.86
C ASP A 91 -4.68 -4.41 5.87
N LEU A 92 -4.32 -3.38 5.09
CA LEU A 92 -3.17 -3.44 4.19
C LEU A 92 -1.86 -3.59 4.95
N THR A 93 -1.62 -2.77 5.96
CA THR A 93 -0.38 -2.80 6.76
C THR A 93 -0.20 -4.16 7.42
N ARG A 94 -1.27 -4.73 7.98
CA ARG A 94 -1.24 -6.08 8.57
C ARG A 94 -0.85 -7.13 7.53
N LYS A 95 -1.49 -7.15 6.36
CA LYS A 95 -1.19 -8.14 5.31
C LYS A 95 0.23 -8.05 4.77
N VAL A 96 0.75 -6.83 4.62
CA VAL A 96 2.15 -6.62 4.20
C VAL A 96 3.12 -7.11 5.27
N ASP A 97 2.87 -6.78 6.54
CA ASP A 97 3.70 -7.23 7.66
C ASP A 97 3.68 -8.77 7.82
N GLU A 98 2.51 -9.40 7.68
CA GLU A 98 2.37 -10.86 7.67
C GLU A 98 3.16 -11.50 6.52
N CYS A 99 3.06 -10.96 5.31
CA CYS A 99 3.80 -11.47 4.15
C CYS A 99 5.33 -11.34 4.31
N ILE A 100 5.80 -10.23 4.87
CA ILE A 100 7.23 -10.00 5.12
C ILE A 100 7.78 -10.98 6.17
N LYS A 101 6.96 -11.33 7.18
CA LYS A 101 7.35 -12.25 8.26
C LYS A 101 7.22 -13.73 7.91
N ALA A 102 6.55 -14.07 6.81
CA ALA A 102 6.34 -15.45 6.38
C ALA A 102 7.56 -16.07 5.68
N ASP A 103 8.73 -15.43 5.78
CA ASP A 103 10.04 -15.91 5.33
C ASP A 103 10.82 -16.57 6.50
#